data_AF-A0A0A9WKM9-F1
#
_entry.id   AF-A0A0A9WKM9-F1
#
_cell.length_a   1.000
_cell.length_b   1.000
_cell.length_c   1.000
_cell.angle_alpha   90.00
_cell.angle_beta   90.00
_cell.angle_gamma   90.00
#
_symmetry.space_group_name_H-M   'P 1'
#
loop_
_entity.id
_entity.type
_entity.pdbx_description
1 polymer ?
#
loop_
_entity_poly.entity_id
_entity_poly.type
_entity_poly.pdbx_seq_one_letter_code
_entity_poly.pdbx_strand_id
1 'polypeptide(L)'
;MLKPLLLTLLDIGLSCFIITPLVVTFWATVWEFIFRYPDWFPLWWTLGVSWALQIAVTLLRDILYEIHVKIRGWHFKIVSRLYIYLYCLVGLTGWRALWFLMEKYFDLRHTAVGLAVCLVPFVVISGSVNNLLALPYSVGVDHDRTSLYKYNTVFNVESTQNLGWYLLDCVFSVCVVGTLVVSVWRGHWSLLRSTSTRVNRPNLPSRR
;
A
#
# COMPACT_ATOMS: atom_id res chain seq x y z
N MET A 1 -19.05 -32.28 -1.03
CA MET A 1 -18.24 -31.55 -0.02
C MET A 1 -16.73 -31.62 -0.27
N LEU A 2 -16.15 -32.71 -0.77
CA LEU A 2 -14.69 -32.80 -1.00
C LEU A 2 -14.14 -31.84 -2.09
N LYS A 3 -14.87 -31.68 -3.20
CA LYS A 3 -14.48 -30.82 -4.32
C LYS A 3 -14.27 -29.34 -3.95
N PRO A 4 -15.21 -28.66 -3.25
CA PRO A 4 -14.99 -27.27 -2.84
C PRO A 4 -13.84 -27.12 -1.84
N LEU A 5 -13.67 -28.07 -0.92
CA LEU A 5 -12.56 -28.05 0.04
C LEU A 5 -11.20 -28.13 -0.67
N LEU A 6 -11.06 -29.04 -1.64
CA LEU A 6 -9.83 -29.19 -2.43
C LEU A 6 -9.49 -27.92 -3.21
N LEU A 7 -10.50 -27.29 -3.84
CA LEU A 7 -10.33 -26.02 -4.56
C LEU A 7 -9.87 -24.90 -3.63
N THR A 8 -10.46 -24.79 -2.43
CA THR A 8 -10.04 -23.81 -1.42
C THR A 8 -8.61 -24.05 -0.95
N LEU A 9 -8.22 -25.29 -0.69
CA LEU A 9 -6.85 -25.61 -0.27
C LEU A 9 -5.82 -25.31 -1.38
N LEU A 10 -6.17 -25.59 -2.64
CA LEU A 10 -5.33 -25.26 -3.78
C LEU A 10 -5.17 -23.73 -3.93
N ASP A 11 -6.25 -22.98 -3.78
CA ASP A 11 -6.25 -21.52 -3.86
C ASP A 11 -5.41 -20.89 -2.75
N ILE A 12 -5.54 -21.39 -1.52
CA ILE A 12 -4.70 -20.97 -0.38
C ILE A 12 -3.23 -21.31 -0.66
N GLY A 13 -2.93 -22.53 -1.13
CA GLY A 13 -1.57 -22.94 -1.45
C GLY A 13 -0.93 -22.06 -2.53
N LEU A 14 -1.67 -21.80 -3.62
CA LEU A 14 -1.21 -20.94 -4.71
C LEU A 14 -0.99 -19.50 -4.21
N SER A 15 -1.92 -18.98 -3.40
CA SER A 15 -1.84 -17.63 -2.84
C SER A 15 -0.64 -17.46 -1.90
N CYS A 16 -0.43 -18.41 -0.97
CA CYS A 16 0.64 -18.33 0.01
C CYS A 16 2.03 -18.62 -0.56
N PHE A 17 2.16 -19.60 -1.47
CA PHE A 17 3.48 -20.05 -1.94
C PHE A 17 3.93 -19.43 -3.26
N ILE A 18 3.00 -18.93 -4.08
CA ILE A 18 3.35 -18.38 -5.41
C ILE A 18 3.04 -16.89 -5.45
N ILE A 19 1.80 -16.49 -5.19
CA ILE A 19 1.39 -15.08 -5.34
C ILE A 19 2.07 -14.21 -4.28
N THR A 20 2.04 -14.61 -3.01
CA THR A 20 2.63 -13.82 -1.92
C THR A 20 4.12 -13.58 -2.15
N PRO A 21 4.98 -14.59 -2.44
CA PRO A 21 6.39 -14.34 -2.67
C PRO A 21 6.66 -13.53 -3.94
N LEU A 22 5.87 -13.67 -5.01
CA LEU A 22 6.01 -12.85 -6.21
C LEU A 22 5.69 -11.38 -5.93
N VAL A 23 4.59 -11.10 -5.23
CA VAL A 23 4.24 -9.74 -4.81
C VAL A 23 5.33 -9.20 -3.90
N VAL A 24 5.83 -10.01 -2.95
CA VAL A 24 6.87 -9.62 -1.98
C VAL A 24 8.23 -9.39 -2.63
N THR A 25 8.59 -10.13 -3.67
CA THR A 25 9.84 -9.90 -4.40
C THR A 25 9.73 -8.68 -5.30
N PHE A 26 8.56 -8.43 -5.91
CA PHE A 26 8.32 -7.26 -6.75
C PHE A 26 8.52 -5.95 -6.00
N TRP A 27 7.77 -5.70 -4.92
CA TRP A 27 7.91 -4.43 -4.17
C TRP A 27 9.30 -4.28 -3.53
N ALA A 28 9.90 -5.37 -3.02
CA ALA A 28 11.26 -5.34 -2.46
C ALA A 28 12.29 -4.94 -3.53
N THR A 29 12.14 -5.44 -4.75
CA THR A 29 13.03 -5.07 -5.88
C THR A 29 12.92 -3.59 -6.22
N VAL A 30 11.71 -3.04 -6.27
CA VAL A 30 11.48 -1.60 -6.51
C VAL A 30 12.16 -0.76 -5.43
N TRP A 31 12.10 -1.20 -4.18
CA TRP A 31 12.69 -0.51 -3.06
C TRP A 31 14.22 -0.53 -3.07
N GLU A 32 14.81 -1.67 -3.39
CA GLU A 32 16.26 -1.80 -3.58
C GLU A 32 16.73 -0.97 -4.78
N PHE A 33 15.94 -0.90 -5.85
CA PHE A 33 16.25 -0.05 -7.01
C PHE A 33 16.35 1.43 -6.62
N ILE A 34 15.36 1.96 -5.90
CA ILE A 34 15.39 3.36 -5.42
C ILE A 34 16.58 3.58 -4.47
N PHE A 35 16.89 2.59 -3.63
CA PHE A 35 18.03 2.68 -2.71
C PHE A 35 19.39 2.70 -3.43
N ARG A 36 19.52 1.92 -4.51
CA ARG A 36 20.74 1.81 -5.31
C ARG A 36 21.07 3.10 -6.07
N TYR A 37 20.05 3.88 -6.44
CA TYR A 37 20.18 5.10 -7.25
C TYR A 37 19.62 6.35 -6.54
N PRO A 38 20.19 6.76 -5.39
CA PRO A 38 19.66 7.88 -4.62
C PRO A 38 19.74 9.22 -5.37
N ASP A 39 20.72 9.39 -6.26
CA ASP A 39 20.89 10.62 -7.05
C ASP A 39 19.75 10.82 -8.07
N TRP A 40 19.16 9.74 -8.56
CA TRP A 40 18.05 9.79 -9.52
C TRP A 40 16.70 10.02 -8.83
N PHE A 41 16.62 9.71 -7.53
CA PHE A 41 15.39 9.77 -6.74
C PHE A 41 15.57 10.64 -5.48
N PRO A 42 15.67 11.99 -5.63
CA PRO A 42 15.72 12.87 -4.48
C PRO A 42 14.44 12.75 -3.64
N LEU A 43 14.60 12.44 -2.35
CA LEU A 43 13.52 12.02 -1.44
C LEU A 43 12.27 12.90 -1.49
N TRP A 44 12.42 14.22 -1.35
CA TRP A 44 11.30 15.16 -1.33
C TRP A 44 10.58 15.25 -2.67
N TRP A 45 11.34 15.21 -3.77
CA TRP A 45 10.79 15.24 -5.11
C TRP A 45 10.03 13.95 -5.42
N THR A 46 10.65 12.80 -5.12
CA THR A 46 10.03 11.48 -5.32
C THR A 46 8.76 11.35 -4.51
N LEU A 47 8.74 11.82 -3.25
CA LEU A 47 7.53 11.85 -2.44
C LEU A 47 6.45 12.72 -3.07
N GLY A 48 6.78 13.99 -3.38
CA GLY A 48 5.82 14.96 -3.92
C GLY A 48 5.22 14.51 -5.26
N VAL A 49 6.04 14.06 -6.20
CA VAL A 49 5.58 13.56 -7.51
C VAL A 49 4.74 12.30 -7.34
N SER A 50 5.14 11.36 -6.48
CA SER A 50 4.38 10.13 -6.27
C SER A 50 2.99 10.39 -5.70
N TRP A 51 2.89 11.31 -4.75
CA TRP A 51 1.62 11.70 -4.15
C TRP A 51 0.76 12.50 -5.11
N ALA A 52 1.35 13.46 -5.84
CA ALA A 52 0.64 14.22 -6.87
C ALA A 52 0.05 13.32 -7.95
N LEU A 53 0.83 12.33 -8.43
CA LEU A 53 0.36 11.35 -9.41
C LEU A 53 -0.74 10.44 -8.84
N GLN A 54 -0.61 9.95 -7.61
CA GLN A 54 -1.66 9.15 -6.99
C GLN A 54 -2.95 9.95 -6.83
N ILE A 55 -2.87 11.18 -6.32
CA ILE A 55 -4.04 12.07 -6.19
C ILE A 55 -4.64 12.34 -7.56
N ALA A 56 -3.83 12.69 -8.57
CA ALA A 56 -4.31 12.96 -9.92
C ALA A 56 -5.03 11.75 -10.53
N VAL A 57 -4.46 10.55 -10.41
CA VAL A 57 -5.09 9.32 -10.90
C VAL A 57 -6.37 9.01 -10.13
N THR A 58 -6.39 9.24 -8.81
CA THR A 58 -7.58 9.07 -7.99
C THR A 58 -8.69 10.05 -8.37
N LEU A 59 -8.36 11.31 -8.64
CA LEU A 59 -9.34 12.31 -9.08
C LEU A 59 -9.90 11.97 -10.46
N LEU A 60 -9.05 11.49 -11.36
CA LEU A 60 -9.43 11.12 -12.72
C LEU A 60 -10.08 9.72 -12.82
N ARG A 61 -10.29 9.01 -11.71
CA ARG A 61 -10.77 7.61 -11.71
C ARG A 61 -12.07 7.41 -12.49
N ASP A 62 -13.02 8.35 -12.37
CA ASP A 62 -14.32 8.26 -13.04
C ASP A 62 -14.20 8.48 -14.55
N ILE A 63 -13.33 9.42 -14.95
CA ILE A 63 -13.05 9.67 -16.37
C ILE A 63 -12.30 8.49 -16.98
N LEU A 64 -11.31 7.95 -16.27
CA LEU A 64 -10.56 6.76 -16.68
C LEU A 64 -11.50 5.56 -16.82
N TYR A 65 -12.45 5.38 -15.90
CA TYR A 65 -13.49 4.36 -16.00
C TYR A 65 -14.31 4.50 -17.28
N GLU A 66 -14.87 5.69 -17.55
CA GLU A 66 -15.70 5.95 -18.73
C GLU A 66 -14.97 5.74 -20.05
N ILE A 67 -13.68 6.08 -20.11
CA ILE A 67 -12.83 5.81 -21.27
C ILE A 67 -12.56 4.31 -21.40
N HIS A 68 -12.21 3.65 -20.29
CA HIS A 68 -11.73 2.29 -20.29
C HIS A 68 -12.83 1.24 -20.53
N VAL A 69 -14.06 1.50 -20.09
CA VAL A 69 -15.23 0.65 -20.39
C VAL A 69 -15.52 0.55 -21.90
N LYS A 70 -15.13 1.56 -22.68
CA LYS A 70 -15.30 1.57 -24.14
C LYS A 70 -14.28 0.68 -24.86
N ILE A 71 -13.16 0.34 -24.22
CA ILE A 71 -12.12 -0.51 -24.78
C ILE A 71 -12.56 -1.98 -24.70
N ARG A 72 -12.41 -2.72 -25.81
CA ARG A 72 -12.82 -4.14 -25.90
C ARG A 72 -11.64 -5.07 -26.19
N GLY A 73 -11.84 -6.35 -25.87
CA GLY A 73 -10.92 -7.42 -26.24
C GLY A 73 -9.59 -7.38 -25.47
N TRP A 74 -8.49 -7.57 -26.19
CA TRP A 74 -7.15 -7.72 -25.60
C TRP A 74 -6.55 -6.38 -25.17
N HIS A 75 -6.89 -5.28 -25.84
CA HIS A 75 -6.47 -3.93 -25.46
C HIS A 75 -6.90 -3.58 -24.04
N PHE A 76 -8.12 -3.96 -23.66
CA PHE A 76 -8.62 -3.78 -22.29
C PHE A 76 -7.68 -4.45 -21.27
N LYS A 77 -7.32 -5.72 -21.50
CA LYS A 77 -6.46 -6.49 -20.58
C LYS A 77 -5.06 -5.90 -20.46
N ILE A 78 -4.51 -5.35 -21.55
CA ILE A 78 -3.17 -4.75 -21.53
C ILE A 78 -3.21 -3.41 -20.79
N VAL A 79 -4.16 -2.54 -21.14
CA VAL A 79 -4.27 -1.20 -20.55
C VAL A 79 -4.62 -1.28 -19.06
N SER A 80 -5.50 -2.20 -18.64
CA SER A 80 -5.84 -2.35 -17.22
C SER A 80 -4.64 -2.80 -16.39
N ARG A 81 -3.87 -3.79 -16.87
CA ARG A 81 -2.66 -4.27 -16.18
C ARG A 81 -1.57 -3.21 -16.13
N LEU A 82 -1.35 -2.47 -17.22
CA LEU A 82 -0.40 -1.36 -17.24
C LEU A 82 -0.80 -0.27 -16.24
N TYR A 83 -2.09 0.07 -16.18
CA TYR A 83 -2.62 1.02 -15.21
C TYR A 83 -2.33 0.57 -13.77
N ILE A 84 -2.71 -0.66 -13.41
CA ILE A 84 -2.48 -1.21 -12.06
C ILE A 84 -0.99 -1.21 -11.73
N TYR A 85 -0.15 -1.66 -12.66
CA TYR A 85 1.29 -1.76 -12.46
C TYR A 85 1.95 -0.40 -12.24
N LEU A 86 1.60 0.60 -13.07
CA LEU A 86 2.11 1.96 -12.93
C LEU A 86 1.60 2.61 -11.63
N TYR A 87 0.33 2.44 -11.30
CA TYR A 87 -0.24 2.96 -10.06
C TYR A 87 0.46 2.36 -8.84
N CYS A 88 0.73 1.05 -8.86
CA CYS A 88 1.47 0.36 -7.81
C CYS A 88 2.93 0.87 -7.71
N LEU A 89 3.64 1.03 -8.83
CA LEU A 89 5.00 1.56 -8.84
C LEU A 89 5.09 2.95 -8.22
N VAL A 90 4.20 3.87 -8.62
CA VAL A 90 4.11 5.23 -8.07
C VAL A 90 3.79 5.19 -6.57
N GLY A 91 2.90 4.28 -6.15
CA GLY A 91 2.64 4.01 -4.74
C GLY A 91 3.90 3.63 -3.98
N LEU A 92 4.59 2.59 -4.44
CA LEU A 92 5.78 2.04 -3.82
C LEU A 92 6.92 3.06 -3.72
N THR A 93 7.13 3.89 -4.76
CA THR A 93 8.15 4.94 -4.74
C THR A 93 7.83 6.01 -3.70
N GLY A 94 6.57 6.43 -3.60
CA GLY A 94 6.10 7.39 -2.61
C GLY A 94 6.29 6.86 -1.18
N TRP A 95 5.90 5.61 -0.93
CA TRP A 95 6.07 4.97 0.39
C TRP A 95 7.52 4.84 0.79
N ARG A 96 8.38 4.45 -0.16
CA ARG A 96 9.82 4.30 0.07
C ARG A 96 10.46 5.63 0.47
N ALA A 97 10.12 6.70 -0.25
CA ALA A 97 10.62 8.04 0.02
C ALA A 97 10.14 8.56 1.39
N LEU A 98 8.86 8.35 1.71
CA LEU A 98 8.30 8.72 3.01
C LEU A 98 9.05 8.02 4.15
N TRP A 99 9.31 6.72 4.02
CA TRP A 99 10.05 5.98 5.04
C TRP A 99 11.45 6.49 5.28
N PHE A 100 12.18 6.83 4.22
CA PHE A 100 13.51 7.41 4.40
C PHE A 100 13.46 8.77 5.08
N LEU A 101 12.48 9.60 4.75
CA LEU A 101 12.28 10.88 5.43
C LEU A 101 11.97 10.65 6.91
N MET A 102 11.12 9.69 7.23
CA MET A 102 10.82 9.35 8.62
C MET A 102 12.06 8.89 9.38
N GLU A 103 12.88 8.01 8.79
CA GLU A 103 14.13 7.55 9.40
C GLU A 103 15.18 8.66 9.55
N LYS A 104 15.17 9.65 8.66
CA LYS A 104 16.09 10.79 8.72
C LYS A 104 15.72 11.79 9.83
N TYR A 105 14.43 12.02 10.05
CA TYR A 105 13.95 13.08 10.95
C TYR A 105 13.45 12.57 12.31
N PHE A 106 13.08 11.29 12.43
CA PHE A 106 12.54 10.73 13.66
C PHE A 106 13.37 9.55 14.17
N ASP A 107 13.56 9.51 15.48
CA ASP A 107 14.23 8.38 16.14
C ASP A 107 13.29 7.15 16.20
N LEU A 108 13.84 5.98 15.88
CA LEU A 108 13.14 4.72 15.60
C LEU A 108 12.22 4.27 16.74
N ARG A 109 12.61 4.55 17.99
CA ARG A 109 11.86 4.18 19.21
C ARG A 109 10.64 5.07 19.43
N HIS A 110 10.78 6.36 19.19
CA HIS A 110 9.70 7.34 19.37
C HIS A 110 8.70 7.28 18.22
N THR A 111 9.16 7.03 16.98
CA THR A 111 8.27 6.78 15.85
C THR A 111 7.46 5.51 16.07
N ALA A 112 8.08 4.37 16.40
CA ALA A 112 7.34 3.10 16.54
C ALA A 112 6.22 3.16 17.60
N VAL A 113 6.48 3.81 18.75
CA VAL A 113 5.50 3.95 19.83
C VAL A 113 4.41 4.97 19.47
N GLY A 114 4.78 6.13 18.92
CA GLY A 114 3.81 7.14 18.48
C GLY A 114 2.91 6.65 17.35
N LEU A 115 3.48 5.88 16.40
CA LEU A 115 2.72 5.23 15.34
C LEU A 115 1.73 4.18 15.87
N ALA A 116 2.17 3.31 16.79
CA ALA A 116 1.30 2.25 17.31
C ALA A 116 0.14 2.80 18.15
N VAL A 117 0.39 3.82 18.98
CA VAL A 117 -0.61 4.37 19.91
C VAL A 117 -1.61 5.29 19.22
N CYS A 118 -1.17 6.12 18.26
CA CYS A 118 -2.06 7.10 17.63
C CYS A 118 -2.78 6.54 16.39
N LEU A 119 -2.13 5.66 15.62
CA LEU A 119 -2.63 5.30 14.30
C LEU A 119 -3.54 4.07 14.33
N VAL A 120 -3.29 3.10 15.22
CA VAL A 120 -4.15 1.90 15.34
C VAL A 120 -5.59 2.28 15.72
N PRO A 121 -5.85 3.14 16.73
CA PRO A 121 -7.21 3.58 17.03
C PRO A 121 -7.84 4.36 15.87
N PHE A 122 -7.03 5.16 15.15
CA PHE A 122 -7.52 5.95 14.03
C PHE A 122 -7.96 5.08 12.83
N VAL A 123 -7.25 3.98 12.52
CA VAL A 123 -7.67 3.01 11.49
C VAL A 123 -9.01 2.37 11.86
N VAL A 124 -9.17 2.06 13.15
CA VAL A 124 -10.38 1.41 13.68
C VAL A 124 -11.56 2.36 13.59
N ILE A 125 -11.38 3.63 13.98
CA ILE A 125 -12.42 4.67 13.88
C ILE A 125 -12.76 4.97 12.42
N SER A 126 -11.77 4.99 11.52
CA SER A 126 -12.00 5.23 10.09
C SER A 126 -12.60 4.03 9.34
N GLY A 127 -12.92 2.93 10.03
CA GLY A 127 -13.48 1.72 9.42
C GLY A 127 -12.56 1.05 8.39
N SER A 128 -11.27 1.41 8.36
CA SER A 128 -10.33 1.05 7.30
C SER A 128 -9.47 -0.17 7.64
N VAL A 129 -9.91 -0.98 8.61
CA VAL A 129 -9.15 -2.10 9.19
C VAL A 129 -8.81 -3.17 8.14
N ASN A 130 -9.68 -3.37 7.14
CA ASN A 130 -9.43 -4.31 6.05
C ASN A 130 -8.18 -3.96 5.23
N ASN A 131 -7.78 -2.69 5.18
CA ASN A 131 -6.56 -2.28 4.47
C ASN A 131 -5.28 -2.73 5.19
N LEU A 132 -5.36 -3.20 6.44
CA LEU A 132 -4.22 -3.78 7.17
C LEU A 132 -3.87 -5.21 6.68
N LEU A 133 -4.75 -5.84 5.90
CA LEU A 133 -4.49 -7.14 5.29
C LEU A 133 -3.46 -6.98 4.16
N ALA A 134 -2.17 -7.12 4.48
CA ALA A 134 -1.10 -6.98 3.48
C ALA A 134 -0.64 -8.29 2.84
N LEU A 135 -1.00 -9.45 3.43
CA LEU A 135 -0.83 -10.71 2.75
C LEU A 135 -2.06 -10.93 1.86
N PRO A 136 -1.89 -11.42 0.62
CA PRO A 136 -3.01 -11.78 -0.24
C PRO A 136 -3.66 -13.06 0.31
N TYR A 137 -4.45 -12.92 1.38
CA TYR A 137 -5.35 -13.96 1.88
C TYR A 137 -6.60 -14.08 1.00
N SER A 138 -6.91 -13.02 0.25
CA SER A 138 -7.87 -13.06 -0.85
C SER A 138 -7.17 -12.62 -2.13
N VAL A 139 -7.29 -13.43 -3.18
CA VAL A 139 -6.85 -13.07 -4.52
C VAL A 139 -8.00 -12.33 -5.18
N GLY A 140 -7.87 -11.01 -5.28
CA GLY A 140 -8.73 -10.23 -6.16
C GLY A 140 -8.36 -10.55 -7.60
N VAL A 141 -9.29 -11.12 -8.37
CA VAL A 141 -9.07 -11.37 -9.79
C VAL A 141 -9.61 -10.19 -10.59
N ASP A 142 -8.76 -9.60 -11.42
CA ASP A 142 -9.08 -8.44 -12.29
C ASP A 142 -9.99 -8.79 -13.48
N HIS A 143 -10.96 -9.68 -13.29
CA HIS A 143 -11.90 -10.10 -14.33
C HIS A 143 -13.02 -9.10 -14.55
N ASP A 144 -13.42 -8.39 -13.49
CA ASP A 144 -14.50 -7.43 -13.56
C ASP A 144 -13.99 -6.06 -14.01
N ARG A 145 -14.61 -5.52 -15.06
CA ARG A 145 -14.27 -4.22 -15.62
C ARG A 145 -14.72 -3.07 -14.72
N THR A 146 -15.73 -3.32 -13.91
CA THR A 146 -16.38 -2.29 -13.10
C THR A 146 -15.66 -2.03 -11.78
N SER A 147 -15.05 -3.06 -11.21
CA SER A 147 -14.34 -2.99 -9.93
C SER A 147 -12.94 -2.37 -10.01
N LEU A 148 -12.35 -2.26 -11.21
CA LEU A 148 -10.98 -1.76 -11.39
C LEU A 148 -10.81 -0.28 -11.03
N TYR A 149 -11.81 0.54 -11.36
CA TYR A 149 -11.75 2.00 -11.17
C TYR A 149 -12.67 2.48 -10.04
N LYS A 150 -13.66 1.67 -9.67
CA LYS A 150 -14.58 1.95 -8.57
C LYS A 150 -14.06 1.33 -7.29
N TYR A 151 -13.30 2.10 -6.52
CA TYR A 151 -12.92 1.76 -5.16
C TYR A 151 -13.54 2.76 -4.19
N ASN A 152 -13.99 2.26 -3.04
CA ASN A 152 -14.63 3.06 -2.01
C ASN A 152 -13.60 3.99 -1.38
N THR A 153 -13.84 5.29 -1.44
CA THR A 153 -13.16 6.29 -0.62
C THR A 153 -13.88 6.46 0.71
N VAL A 154 -13.21 7.04 1.71
CA VAL A 154 -13.71 7.08 3.10
C VAL A 154 -15.07 7.78 3.20
N PHE A 155 -15.24 8.89 2.50
CA PHE A 155 -16.49 9.64 2.50
C PHE A 155 -17.43 9.22 1.37
N ASN A 156 -16.98 8.33 0.47
CA ASN A 156 -17.73 7.77 -0.65
C ASN A 156 -18.52 8.84 -1.44
N VAL A 157 -17.89 10.00 -1.66
CA VAL A 157 -18.54 11.13 -2.33
C VAL A 157 -18.45 10.93 -3.85
N GLU A 158 -19.59 11.00 -4.54
CA GLU A 158 -19.61 11.00 -6.00
C GLU A 158 -19.07 12.33 -6.55
N SER A 159 -18.31 12.26 -7.66
CA SER A 159 -17.71 13.45 -8.31
C SER A 159 -18.72 14.55 -8.64
N THR A 160 -20.01 14.21 -8.76
CA THR A 160 -21.10 15.10 -9.18
C THR A 160 -21.72 15.91 -8.05
N GLN A 161 -21.59 15.51 -6.78
CA GLN A 161 -22.34 16.14 -5.69
C GLN A 161 -21.65 17.40 -5.15
N ASN A 162 -20.32 17.40 -4.97
CA ASN A 162 -19.53 18.57 -4.57
C ASN A 162 -18.03 18.36 -4.82
N LEU A 163 -17.42 19.13 -5.71
CA LEU A 163 -16.01 18.97 -6.11
C LEU A 163 -15.02 19.17 -4.94
N GLY A 164 -15.30 20.09 -4.02
CA GLY A 164 -14.45 20.32 -2.84
C GLY A 164 -14.42 19.13 -1.87
N TRP A 165 -15.59 18.55 -1.59
CA TRP A 165 -15.71 17.36 -0.74
C TRP A 165 -15.12 16.12 -1.41
N TYR A 166 -15.28 16.00 -2.73
CA TYR A 166 -14.65 14.94 -3.52
C TYR A 166 -13.11 15.04 -3.51
N LEU A 167 -12.55 16.23 -3.71
CA LEU A 167 -11.12 16.48 -3.61
C LEU A 167 -10.59 16.11 -2.22
N LEU A 168 -11.28 16.55 -1.18
CA LEU A 168 -10.91 16.25 0.20
C LEU A 168 -10.96 14.74 0.45
N ASP A 169 -11.98 14.04 -0.04
CA ASP A 169 -12.11 12.59 0.12
C ASP A 169 -10.98 11.82 -0.57
N CYS A 170 -10.61 12.24 -1.78
CA CYS A 170 -9.49 11.65 -2.52
C CYS A 170 -8.15 11.89 -1.81
N VAL A 171 -7.89 13.12 -1.40
CA VAL A 171 -6.66 13.49 -0.68
C VAL A 171 -6.61 12.79 0.66
N PHE A 172 -7.70 12.77 1.42
CA PHE A 172 -7.78 12.10 2.71
C PHE A 172 -7.55 10.59 2.57
N SER A 173 -8.17 9.95 1.58
CA SER A 173 -7.99 8.52 1.36
C SER A 173 -6.55 8.16 0.97
N VAL A 174 -5.93 8.89 0.04
CA VAL A 174 -4.55 8.63 -0.40
C VAL A 174 -3.53 8.99 0.69
N CYS A 175 -3.64 10.20 1.23
CA CYS A 175 -2.65 10.78 2.14
C CYS A 175 -2.80 10.26 3.56
N VAL A 176 -4.03 10.02 4.05
CA VAL A 176 -4.27 9.62 5.44
C VAL A 176 -4.42 8.12 5.53
N VAL A 177 -5.40 7.51 4.86
CA VAL A 177 -5.60 6.04 4.99
C VAL A 177 -4.40 5.27 4.44
N GLY A 178 -3.86 5.68 3.29
CA GLY A 178 -2.65 5.08 2.73
C GLY A 178 -1.46 5.14 3.70
N THR A 179 -1.21 6.30 4.31
CA THR A 179 -0.06 6.46 5.23
C THR A 179 -0.21 5.65 6.48
N LEU A 180 -1.45 5.58 6.99
CA LEU A 180 -1.82 4.88 8.20
C LEU A 180 -1.53 3.38 8.13
N VAL A 181 -1.88 2.75 7.02
CA VAL A 181 -1.68 1.29 6.82
C VAL A 181 -0.20 0.94 6.80
N VAL A 182 0.58 1.67 6.00
CA VAL A 182 2.03 1.45 5.87
C VAL A 182 2.75 1.74 7.18
N SER A 183 2.28 2.75 7.90
CA SER A 183 2.72 3.12 9.24
C SER A 183 2.53 1.98 10.25
N VAL A 184 1.36 1.35 10.31
CA VAL A 184 1.10 0.19 11.19
C VAL A 184 2.04 -0.96 10.86
N TRP A 185 2.22 -1.27 9.58
CA TRP A 185 3.16 -2.30 9.14
C TRP A 185 4.60 -1.98 9.55
N ARG A 186 5.01 -0.73 9.41
CA ARG A 186 6.35 -0.29 9.82
C ARG A 186 6.58 -0.51 11.31
N GLY A 187 5.58 -0.16 12.12
CA GLY A 187 5.56 -0.41 13.56
C GLY A 187 5.77 -1.89 13.86
N HIS A 188 5.03 -2.76 13.17
CA HIS A 188 5.16 -4.20 13.31
C HIS A 188 6.57 -4.72 12.96
N TRP A 189 7.16 -4.28 11.83
CA TRP A 189 8.55 -4.63 11.48
C TRP A 189 9.59 -4.13 12.46
N SER A 190 9.44 -2.91 12.99
CA SER A 190 10.34 -2.44 14.05
C SER A 190 10.24 -3.28 15.31
N LEU A 191 9.04 -3.70 15.70
CA LEU A 191 8.85 -4.54 16.87
C LEU A 191 9.53 -5.90 16.67
N LEU A 192 9.33 -6.54 15.53
CA LEU A 192 9.98 -7.81 15.18
C LEU A 192 11.51 -7.70 15.16
N ARG A 193 12.06 -6.59 14.64
CA ARG A 193 13.51 -6.34 14.70
C ARG A 193 14.00 -6.12 16.14
N SER A 194 13.21 -5.45 16.98
CA SER A 194 13.55 -5.17 18.39
C SER A 194 13.53 -6.42 19.28
N THR A 195 12.71 -7.42 18.94
CA THR A 195 12.67 -8.70 19.66
C THR A 195 13.80 -9.61 19.20
N SER A 196 14.07 -9.68 17.90
CA SER A 196 15.20 -10.44 17.34
C SER A 196 16.57 -9.94 17.87
N THR A 197 16.76 -8.63 17.94
CA THR A 197 18.01 -8.03 18.48
C THR A 197 18.18 -8.22 19.98
N ARG A 198 17.10 -8.39 20.75
CA ARG A 198 17.16 -8.72 22.19
C ARG A 198 17.59 -10.17 22.43
N VAL A 199 17.14 -11.11 21.59
CA VAL A 199 17.54 -12.52 21.68
C VAL A 199 19.03 -12.72 21.35
N ASN A 200 19.60 -11.89 20.47
CA ASN A 200 21.01 -11.94 20.08
C ASN A 200 21.98 -11.11 20.95
N ARG A 201 21.53 -10.54 22.08
CA ARG A 201 22.46 -10.00 23.09
C ARG A 201 22.80 -11.12 24.08
N PRO A 202 23.97 -11.78 24.00
CA PRO A 202 24.46 -12.54 25.15
C PRO A 202 24.54 -11.57 26.32
N ASN A 203 24.07 -12.01 27.49
CA ASN A 203 24.09 -11.26 28.74
C ASN A 203 25.51 -10.71 29.00
N LEU A 204 25.77 -9.48 28.59
CA LEU A 204 27.00 -8.79 28.98
C LEU A 204 26.84 -8.44 30.47
N PRO A 205 27.75 -8.91 31.34
CA PRO A 205 27.67 -8.58 32.75
C PRO A 205 27.77 -7.06 32.92
N SER A 206 26.95 -6.53 33.82
CA SER A 206 26.98 -5.13 34.23
C SER A 206 28.41 -4.78 34.69
N ARG A 207 29.10 -3.96 33.90
CA ARG A 207 30.31 -3.30 34.36
C ARG A 207 29.89 -2.32 35.45
N ARG A 208 30.20 -2.68 36.70
CA ARG A 208 30.38 -1.73 37.80
C ARG A 208 31.57 -0.82 37.50
#